data_AF-A0A8B3C8I4-F1
#
_entry.id   AF-A0A8B3C8I4-F1
#
_cell.length_a   1.000
_cell.length_b   1.000
_cell.length_c   1.000
_cell.angle_alpha   90.00
_cell.angle_beta   90.00
_cell.angle_gamma   90.00
#
_symmetry.space_group_name_H-M   'P 1'
#
loop_
_entity.id
_entity.type
_entity.pdbx_description
1 polymer ?
#
loop_
_entity_poly.entity_id
_entity_poly.type
_entity_poly.pdbx_seq_one_letter_code
_entity_poly.pdbx_strand_id
1 'polypeptide(L)'
;MKRSLTCPQCGARVRIPWFWAIGIEGIFRCRQCRLPFKTGYKTGAILSAVSLSLSMALVQLMVYVFSIYSMIFFALLLIPLWIFIAFHLRRAYMIRKIKRRIKSIEKQSVDASEASGFE
;
A
#
# COMPACT_ATOMS: atom_id res chain seq x y z
N MET A 1 -3.54 -8.07 13.19
CA MET A 1 -2.90 -7.34 12.08
C MET A 1 -1.42 -7.05 12.42
N LYS A 2 -0.44 -7.70 11.78
CA LYS A 2 1.00 -7.44 12.06
C LYS A 2 1.36 -6.05 11.50
N ARG A 3 1.50 -5.03 12.37
CA ARG A 3 1.86 -3.64 12.00
C ARG A 3 3.36 -3.46 11.66
N SER A 4 3.99 -4.51 11.15
CA SER A 4 5.39 -4.50 10.75
C SER A 4 5.49 -4.75 9.25
N LEU A 5 6.20 -3.87 8.56
CA LEU A 5 6.65 -4.08 7.20
C LEU A 5 8.12 -4.49 7.23
N THR A 6 8.54 -5.43 6.42
CA THR A 6 9.97 -5.65 6.16
C THR A 6 10.44 -4.59 5.16
N CYS A 7 11.56 -3.92 5.48
CA CYS A 7 12.17 -2.99 4.55
C CYS A 7 12.73 -3.78 3.36
N PRO A 8 12.36 -3.46 2.12
CA PRO A 8 12.88 -4.18 0.95
C PRO A 8 14.35 -3.86 0.64
N GLN A 9 14.92 -2.81 1.25
CA GLN A 9 16.32 -2.43 1.04
C GLN A 9 17.26 -3.07 2.08
N CYS A 10 16.90 -3.04 3.37
CA CYS A 10 17.78 -3.51 4.45
C CYS A 10 17.22 -4.70 5.24
N GLY A 11 16.06 -5.25 4.87
CA GLY A 11 15.41 -6.35 5.59
C GLY A 11 14.84 -6.00 6.97
N ALA A 12 15.18 -4.84 7.55
CA ALA A 12 14.76 -4.45 8.90
C ALA A 12 13.23 -4.32 9.04
N ARG A 13 12.69 -4.66 10.22
CA ARG A 13 11.27 -4.47 10.54
C ARG A 13 10.96 -3.00 10.81
N VAL A 14 10.12 -2.42 9.97
CA VAL A 14 9.60 -1.05 10.11
C VAL A 14 8.19 -1.12 10.70
N ARG A 15 7.97 -0.43 11.82
CA ARG A 15 6.65 -0.31 12.43
C ARG A 15 5.82 0.70 11.63
N ILE A 16 4.65 0.28 11.16
CA ILE A 16 3.70 1.13 10.45
C ILE A 16 3.00 2.03 11.47
N PRO A 17 3.08 3.36 11.34
CA PRO A 17 2.38 4.28 12.24
C PRO A 17 0.86 4.14 12.12
N TRP A 18 0.15 4.39 13.23
CA TRP A 18 -1.30 4.32 13.27
C TRP A 18 -1.98 5.31 12.32
N PHE A 19 -1.46 6.54 12.23
CA PHE A 19 -1.97 7.55 11.29
C PHE A 19 -1.97 7.01 9.84
N TRP A 20 -0.91 6.29 9.46
CA TRP A 20 -0.79 5.75 8.10
C TRP A 20 -1.78 4.61 7.85
N ALA A 21 -2.08 3.82 8.88
CA ALA A 21 -3.06 2.74 8.80
C ALA A 21 -4.50 3.27 8.64
N ILE A 22 -4.81 4.42 9.26
CA ILE A 22 -6.11 5.11 9.14
C ILE A 22 -6.24 5.84 7.79
N GLY A 23 -5.20 5.81 6.95
CA GLY A 23 -5.21 6.48 5.66
C GLY A 23 -4.73 7.92 5.71
N ILE A 24 -4.38 8.44 6.89
CA ILE A 24 -3.73 9.74 7.05
C ILE A 24 -2.35 9.67 6.43
N GLU A 25 -2.09 10.62 5.55
CA GLU A 25 -0.83 10.71 4.85
C GLU A 25 0.29 11.14 5.77
N GLY A 26 1.37 10.39 5.74
CA GLY A 26 2.58 10.78 6.43
C GLY A 26 3.79 10.08 5.86
N ILE A 27 4.93 10.73 6.07
CA ILE A 27 6.23 10.23 5.66
C ILE A 27 6.84 9.57 6.89
N PHE A 28 7.08 8.27 6.83
CA PHE A 28 7.86 7.58 7.83
C PHE A 28 9.12 7.02 7.20
N ARG A 29 10.22 6.99 7.96
CA ARG A 29 11.53 6.53 7.47
C ARG A 29 11.86 5.19 8.12
N CYS A 30 12.57 4.33 7.38
CA CYS A 30 13.19 3.17 8.00
C CYS A 30 14.22 3.63 9.04
N ARG A 31 14.26 3.00 10.23
CA ARG A 31 15.24 3.37 11.27
C ARG A 31 16.67 3.01 10.88
N GLN A 32 16.85 1.94 10.09
CA GLN A 32 18.15 1.43 9.67
C GLN A 32 18.69 2.17 8.44
N CYS A 33 17.97 2.12 7.30
CA CYS A 33 18.45 2.70 6.03
C CYS A 33 17.90 4.09 5.71
N ARG A 34 17.13 4.70 6.62
CA ARG A 34 16.46 6.02 6.45
C ARG A 34 15.57 6.17 5.21
N LEU A 35 15.27 5.07 4.50
CA LEU A 35 14.44 5.09 3.30
C LEU A 35 13.04 5.68 3.60
N PRO A 36 12.60 6.72 2.86
CA PRO A 36 11.32 7.36 3.09
C PRO A 36 10.15 6.58 2.45
N PHE A 37 9.15 6.26 3.26
CA PHE A 37 7.87 5.71 2.83
C PHE A 37 6.85 6.84 2.69
N LYS A 38 6.58 7.27 1.44
CA LYS A 38 5.56 8.28 1.09
C LYS A 38 4.56 7.73 0.09
N THR A 39 3.31 7.59 0.54
CA THR A 39 2.11 7.57 -0.31
C THR A 39 1.75 9.02 -0.59
N GLY A 40 1.77 9.47 -1.84
CA GLY A 40 1.41 10.87 -2.16
C GLY A 40 -0.11 11.03 -2.20
N TYR A 41 -0.60 12.22 -1.83
CA TYR A 41 -2.03 12.58 -1.77
C TYR A 41 -2.89 12.07 -2.91
N LYS A 42 -2.51 12.42 -4.16
CA LYS A 42 -3.25 11.99 -5.35
C LYS A 42 -3.36 10.46 -5.42
N THR A 43 -2.28 9.76 -5.13
CA THR A 43 -2.26 8.28 -5.14
C THR A 43 -3.05 7.70 -3.98
N GLY A 44 -2.95 8.28 -2.78
CA GLY A 44 -3.72 7.87 -1.61
C GLY A 44 -5.23 7.95 -1.86
N ALA A 45 -5.69 9.05 -2.48
CA ALA A 45 -7.08 9.25 -2.88
C ALA A 45 -7.53 8.25 -3.94
N ILE A 46 -6.74 8.04 -5.00
CA ILE A 46 -7.06 7.06 -6.06
C ILE A 46 -7.20 5.65 -5.47
N LEU A 47 -6.26 5.23 -4.62
CA LEU A 47 -6.34 3.90 -3.99
C LEU A 47 -7.57 3.77 -3.09
N SER A 48 -7.96 4.84 -2.40
CA SER A 48 -9.15 4.87 -1.57
C SER A 48 -10.43 4.73 -2.41
N ALA A 49 -10.52 5.47 -3.52
CA ALA A 49 -11.64 5.38 -4.46
C ALA A 49 -11.75 3.98 -5.08
N VAL A 50 -10.64 3.43 -5.57
CA VAL A 50 -10.59 2.06 -6.12
C VAL A 50 -11.03 1.03 -5.08
N SER A 51 -10.55 1.15 -3.83
CA SER A 51 -10.96 0.25 -2.76
C SER A 51 -12.45 0.36 -2.40
N LEU A 52 -13.02 1.57 -2.47
CA LEU A 52 -14.44 1.79 -2.22
C LEU A 52 -15.28 1.14 -3.33
N SER A 53 -14.92 1.36 -4.60
CA SER A 53 -15.58 0.74 -5.75
C SER A 53 -15.53 -0.79 -5.67
N LEU A 54 -14.38 -1.36 -5.30
CA LEU A 54 -14.24 -2.80 -5.12
C LEU A 54 -15.09 -3.31 -3.94
N SER A 55 -15.15 -2.57 -2.83
CA SER A 55 -15.97 -2.93 -1.67
C SER A 55 -17.45 -2.89 -2.00
N MET A 56 -17.90 -1.87 -2.73
CA MET A 56 -19.27 -1.77 -3.22
C MET A 56 -19.63 -2.94 -4.13
N ALA A 57 -18.76 -3.28 -5.10
CA ALA A 57 -18.99 -4.42 -5.97
C ALA A 57 -19.09 -5.75 -5.20
N LEU A 58 -18.24 -5.96 -4.19
CA LEU A 58 -18.28 -7.14 -3.33
C LEU A 58 -19.56 -7.20 -2.49
N VAL A 59 -19.95 -6.09 -1.85
CA VAL A 59 -21.19 -6.00 -1.08
C VAL A 59 -22.39 -6.27 -1.97
N GLN A 60 -22.44 -5.68 -3.17
CA GLN A 60 -23.52 -5.89 -4.12
C GLN A 60 -23.62 -7.35 -4.55
N LEU A 61 -22.48 -8.00 -4.84
CA LEU A 61 -22.42 -9.42 -5.17
C LEU A 61 -22.92 -10.30 -4.02
N MET A 62 -22.54 -9.98 -2.76
CA MET A 62 -23.01 -10.72 -1.59
C MET A 62 -24.51 -10.54 -1.37
N VAL A 63 -25.04 -9.33 -1.50
CA VAL A 63 -26.50 -9.07 -1.38
C VAL A 63 -27.27 -9.82 -2.48
N TYR A 64 -26.72 -9.87 -3.69
CA TYR A 64 -27.31 -10.64 -4.78
C TYR A 64 -27.40 -12.15 -4.47
N VAL A 65 -26.37 -12.71 -3.83
CA VAL A 65 -26.32 -14.14 -3.47
C VAL A 65 -27.15 -14.48 -2.23
N PHE A 66 -27.11 -13.65 -1.19
CA PHE A 66 -27.72 -13.91 0.12
C PHE A 66 -29.10 -13.26 0.32
N SER A 67 -29.68 -12.70 -0.74
CA SER A 67 -31.00 -12.04 -0.75
C SER A 67 -31.08 -10.73 0.04
N ILE A 68 -32.10 -9.90 -0.27
CA ILE A 68 -32.23 -8.51 0.20
C ILE A 68 -32.34 -8.38 1.72
N TYR A 69 -32.77 -9.43 2.42
CA TYR A 69 -32.87 -9.46 3.89
C TYR A 69 -31.53 -9.28 4.60
N SER A 70 -30.41 -9.49 3.88
CA SER A 70 -29.05 -9.30 4.40
C SER A 70 -28.47 -7.90 4.10
N MET A 71 -29.21 -7.02 3.42
CA MET A 71 -28.71 -5.72 2.92
C MET A 71 -28.16 -4.82 4.03
N ILE A 72 -28.87 -4.71 5.15
CA ILE A 72 -28.46 -3.86 6.29
C ILE A 72 -27.12 -4.34 6.86
N PHE A 73 -26.95 -5.65 6.99
CA PHE A 73 -25.72 -6.24 7.50
C PHE A 73 -24.53 -5.96 6.58
N PHE A 74 -24.71 -6.15 5.26
CA PHE A 74 -23.66 -5.87 4.29
C PHE A 74 -23.36 -4.38 4.11
N ALA A 75 -24.35 -3.50 4.28
CA ALA A 75 -24.16 -2.06 4.28
C ALA A 75 -23.30 -1.60 5.47
N LEU A 76 -23.53 -2.17 6.67
CA LEU A 76 -22.69 -1.91 7.84
C LEU A 76 -21.27 -2.46 7.66
N LEU A 77 -21.11 -3.60 6.97
CA LEU A 77 -19.81 -4.19 6.65
C LEU A 77 -19.03 -3.44 5.57
N LEU A 78 -19.68 -2.59 4.78
CA LEU A 78 -19.02 -1.85 3.69
C LEU A 78 -17.88 -0.98 4.21
N ILE A 79 -18.11 -0.22 5.29
CA ILE A 79 -17.12 0.70 5.87
C ILE A 79 -15.87 -0.05 6.36
N PRO A 80 -15.96 -1.09 7.20
CA PRO A 80 -14.78 -1.84 7.63
C PRO A 80 -14.12 -2.59 6.47
N LEU A 81 -14.88 -3.11 5.51
CA LEU A 81 -14.35 -3.77 4.31
C LEU A 81 -13.53 -2.79 3.46
N TRP A 82 -14.06 -1.59 3.24
CA TRP A 82 -13.39 -0.53 2.51
C TRP A 82 -12.07 -0.13 3.14
N ILE A 83 -12.05 0.16 4.45
CA ILE A 83 -10.83 0.51 5.17
C ILE A 83 -9.80 -0.62 5.07
N PHE A 84 -10.25 -1.87 5.21
CA PHE A 84 -9.38 -3.03 5.11
C PHE A 84 -8.74 -3.17 3.72
N ILE A 85 -9.55 -3.10 2.66
CA ILE A 85 -9.08 -3.19 1.28
C ILE A 85 -8.15 -2.01 0.95
N ALA A 86 -8.53 -0.78 1.33
CA ALA A 86 -7.73 0.42 1.15
C ALA A 86 -6.33 0.27 1.77
N PHE A 87 -6.26 -0.22 3.01
CA PHE A 87 -5.01 -0.46 3.72
C PHE A 87 -4.14 -1.49 3.01
N HIS A 88 -4.73 -2.61 2.58
CA HIS A 88 -4.01 -3.68 1.88
C HIS A 88 -3.46 -3.21 0.52
N LEU A 89 -4.27 -2.52 -0.29
CA LEU A 89 -3.82 -1.94 -1.55
C LEU A 89 -2.70 -0.93 -1.33
N ARG A 90 -2.85 -0.03 -0.34
CA ARG A 90 -1.85 0.99 -0.02
C ARG A 90 -0.52 0.38 0.38
N ARG A 91 -0.56 -0.68 1.21
CA ARG A 91 0.61 -1.46 1.61
C ARG A 91 1.28 -2.15 0.43
N ALA A 92 0.51 -2.85 -0.41
CA ALA A 92 1.04 -3.54 -1.59
C ALA A 92 1.65 -2.55 -2.61
N TYR A 93 0.96 -1.44 -2.87
CA TYR A 93 1.43 -0.39 -3.77
C TYR A 93 2.77 0.19 -3.30
N MET A 94 2.90 0.51 -2.00
CA MET A 94 4.13 1.06 -1.44
C MET A 94 5.32 0.11 -1.55
N ILE A 95 5.12 -1.17 -1.23
CA ILE A 95 6.17 -2.18 -1.38
C ILE A 95 6.60 -2.27 -2.84
N ARG A 96 5.65 -2.36 -3.78
CA ARG A 96 5.94 -2.44 -5.22
C ARG A 96 6.64 -1.18 -5.73
N LYS A 97 6.22 0.00 -5.29
CA LYS A 97 6.85 1.28 -5.66
C LYS A 97 8.30 1.35 -5.19
N ILE A 98 8.57 0.93 -3.96
CA ILE A 98 9.93 0.94 -3.42
C ILE A 98 10.81 -0.11 -4.11
N LYS A 99 10.30 -1.33 -4.31
CA LYS A 99 11.04 -2.39 -5.02
C LYS A 99 11.46 -1.94 -6.43
N ARG A 100 10.57 -1.25 -7.14
CA ARG A 100 10.89 -0.66 -8.46
C ARG A 100 11.98 0.40 -8.37
N ARG A 101 11.96 1.27 -7.36
CA ARG A 101 12.99 2.30 -7.16
C ARG A 101 14.35 1.70 -6.81
N ILE A 102 14.40 0.65 -5.99
CA ILE A 102 15.66 -0.03 -5.68
C ILE A 102 16.24 -0.65 -6.96
N LYS A 103 15.41 -1.37 -7.74
CA LYS A 103 15.85 -1.98 -9.00
C LYS A 103 16.36 -0.96 -10.02
N SER A 104 15.75 0.23 -10.11
CA SER A 104 16.24 1.28 -11.00
C SER A 104 17.57 1.89 -10.53
N ILE A 105 17.77 2.04 -9.22
CA ILE A 105 19.03 2.54 -8.65
C ILE A 105 20.16 1.54 -8.90
N GLU A 106 19.90 0.25 -8.65
CA GLU A 106 20.86 -0.83 -8.89
C GLU A 106 21.29 -0.89 -10.36
N LYS A 107 20.32 -0.76 -11.29
CA LYS A 107 20.63 -0.68 -12.72
C LYS A 107 21.52 0.52 -13.05
N GLN A 108 21.19 1.71 -12.54
CA GLN A 108 22.01 2.91 -12.76
C GLN A 108 23.44 2.77 -12.20
N SER A 109 23.64 2.10 -11.06
CA SER A 109 24.98 1.88 -10.52
C SER A 109 25.82 0.95 -11.40
N VAL A 110 25.21 -0.10 -11.97
CA VAL A 110 25.91 -1.02 -12.89
C VAL A 110 26.30 -0.29 -14.18
N ASP A 111 25.36 0.43 -14.79
CA ASP A 111 25.59 1.20 -16.02
C ASP A 111 26.72 2.26 -15.81
N ALA A 112 26.79 2.88 -14.63
CA ALA A 112 27.82 3.86 -14.29
C ALA A 112 29.20 3.22 -14.06
N SER A 113 29.27 2.05 -13.41
CA SER A 113 30.53 1.33 -13.21
C SER A 113 31.11 0.80 -14.52
N GLU A 114 30.25 0.37 -15.46
CA GLU A 114 30.66 -0.09 -16.79
C GLU A 114 31.20 1.07 -17.64
N ALA A 115 30.61 2.26 -17.53
CA ALA A 115 31.12 3.47 -18.18
C ALA A 115 32.48 3.94 -17.64
N SER A 116 32.76 3.75 -16.35
CA SER A 116 34.05 4.13 -15.73
C SER A 116 35.18 3.10 -15.89
N GLY A 117 34.87 1.87 -16.30
CA GLY A 117 35.85 0.81 -16.54
C GLY A 117 36.38 0.75 -17.98
N PHE A 118 35.99 1.72 -18.82
CA PHE A 118 36.37 1.82 -20.23
C PHE A 118 37.41 2.93 -20.50
N GLU A 119 37.96 3.54 -19.44
CA GLU A 119 39.12 4.45 -19.49
C GLU A 119 40.45 3.73 -19.25
#